data_AF-A0A7C1NIP0-F1
#
_entry.id   AF-A0A7C1NIP0-F1
#
_cell.length_a   1.000
_cell.length_b   1.000
_cell.length_c   1.000
_cell.angle_alpha   90.00
_cell.angle_beta   90.00
_cell.angle_gamma   90.00
#
_symmetry.space_group_name_H-M   'P 1'
#
loop_
_entity.id
_entity.type
_entity.pdbx_description
1 polymer ?
#
loop_
_entity_poly.entity_id
_entity_poly.type
_entity_poly.pdbx_seq_one_letter_code
_entity_poly.pdbx_strand_id
1 'polypeptide(L)'
;MADYGSAKKISPFNRNFFNGGEGFTRIGNGSLGGKAQGLALIRDTLAAKFQKNRFQDIIINIPTLTVITTHFFDRFMEQNDLYEIVASDLNDDHIASHFQKTELPAEMIGDLRALIAQVRVPLAIRSSSLLEDAAGSPFAGVYGTKMIPNNQYDTDTRFRKFVEAVKFVYASTFFKNARDYMKAAGHSIEQEKMAVIIQEVVGLPHDRRFYPNISGVARSYNFYPLSYAKPQDGVVNLALGLGKMIVDGGLVWYYSPRFPRVNPPYKSTGDLLKSTQKNFWAVNTGKPPPHDPINEAEYLLNLDLRDAEYDEVLPYIASTYDIQSDRVNIGTTGKGPRIITFAPILQAEILPLNELLLILLDLSEKTYGHKVEIEFAMTFDPRSGRPPRFGFLQVRPLQISAESVKIEKEELKHSTVLVASERVLGNGTLNTIEDVVYLKPDNFDLKYSRAVAAEIEALNRRLMGEGRPYLLIGFGRWGSSDDWLGIPVNWSQIAGAKAIVECTLPEMSIDLSQGAHFFHNISNLGIYYFSLEYSDEYQIDWEWLDSRQVAAEAEFLKHVHLASPLKLKVDGKRGMGVIFK
;
A
#
# COMPACT_ATOMS: atom_id res chain seq x y z
N MET A 1 -23.26 9.02 -11.99
CA MET A 1 -23.01 10.30 -12.69
C MET A 1 -21.57 10.68 -12.40
N ALA A 2 -20.66 10.46 -13.36
CA ALA A 2 -19.23 10.74 -13.16
C ALA A 2 -19.02 12.26 -13.03
N ASP A 3 -18.36 12.69 -11.95
CA ASP A 3 -18.10 14.08 -11.63
C ASP A 3 -17.02 14.66 -12.55
N TYR A 4 -17.43 15.12 -13.72
CA TYR A 4 -16.60 15.88 -14.68
C TYR A 4 -16.24 17.30 -14.18
N GLY A 5 -16.67 17.70 -12.98
CA GLY A 5 -16.45 19.05 -12.44
C GLY A 5 -15.01 19.34 -11.98
N SER A 6 -14.28 18.32 -11.52
CA SER A 6 -12.92 18.48 -10.96
C SER A 6 -11.85 18.70 -12.04
N ALA A 7 -11.93 18.01 -13.18
CA ALA A 7 -10.99 18.17 -14.29
C ALA A 7 -10.98 19.59 -14.88
N LYS A 8 -12.11 20.32 -14.81
CA LYS A 8 -12.21 21.71 -15.25
C LYS A 8 -11.49 22.70 -14.32
N LYS A 9 -11.18 22.32 -13.07
CA LYS A 9 -10.47 23.15 -12.09
C LYS A 9 -8.94 23.00 -12.14
N ILE A 10 -8.43 22.05 -12.93
CA ILE A 10 -7.00 21.86 -13.15
C ILE A 10 -6.61 22.49 -14.49
N SER A 11 -5.59 23.34 -14.44
CA SER A 11 -5.09 24.07 -15.59
C SER A 11 -4.52 23.12 -16.66
N PRO A 12 -4.85 23.33 -17.95
CA PRO A 12 -4.19 22.63 -19.04
C PRO A 12 -2.68 22.90 -19.02
N PHE A 13 -1.88 21.87 -19.31
CA PHE A 13 -0.44 22.00 -19.43
C PHE A 13 -0.10 22.98 -20.56
N ASN A 14 0.79 23.93 -20.27
CA ASN A 14 1.27 24.91 -21.23
C ASN A 14 2.79 24.77 -21.41
N ARG A 15 3.22 24.66 -22.68
CA ARG A 15 4.64 24.51 -23.06
C ARG A 15 5.51 25.70 -22.62
N ASN A 16 4.91 26.87 -22.35
CA ASN A 16 5.57 28.10 -21.85
C ASN A 16 5.65 28.16 -20.30
N PHE A 17 5.89 27.02 -19.65
CA PHE A 17 5.84 26.82 -18.19
C PHE A 17 6.76 27.75 -17.35
N PHE A 18 7.76 28.40 -17.96
CA PHE A 18 8.67 29.34 -17.26
C PHE A 18 7.97 30.55 -16.61
N ASN A 19 6.70 30.83 -16.96
CA ASN A 19 5.90 31.92 -16.38
C ASN A 19 4.70 31.45 -15.53
N GLY A 20 4.49 30.15 -15.33
CA GLY A 20 3.33 29.61 -14.62
C GLY A 20 3.69 29.08 -13.22
N GLY A 21 3.11 29.65 -12.16
CA GLY A 21 3.25 29.14 -10.79
C GLY A 21 2.44 27.87 -10.48
N GLU A 22 2.03 27.12 -11.52
CA GLU A 22 1.05 26.06 -11.40
C GLU A 22 1.72 24.70 -11.11
N GLY A 23 1.65 24.26 -9.85
CA GLY A 23 2.19 22.96 -9.42
C GLY A 23 1.33 21.73 -9.78
N PHE A 24 0.17 21.91 -10.41
CA PHE A 24 -0.74 20.82 -10.80
C PHE A 24 -1.37 21.15 -12.16
N THR A 25 -0.98 20.41 -13.21
CA THR A 25 -1.50 20.58 -14.57
C THR A 25 -2.04 19.28 -15.18
N ARG A 26 -2.70 19.36 -16.35
CA ARG A 26 -3.22 18.20 -17.10
C ARG A 26 -2.93 18.24 -18.60
N ILE A 27 -2.74 17.08 -19.20
CA ILE A 27 -2.60 16.87 -20.65
C ILE A 27 -3.81 16.05 -21.14
N GLY A 28 -4.59 16.65 -22.04
CA GLY A 28 -5.81 16.05 -22.60
C GLY A 28 -7.10 16.41 -21.87
N ASN A 29 -8.23 15.91 -22.37
CA ASN A 29 -9.58 16.32 -21.99
C ASN A 29 -10.46 15.22 -21.35
N GLY A 30 -9.83 14.19 -20.77
CA GLY A 30 -10.53 13.10 -20.05
C GLY A 30 -10.58 13.28 -18.53
N SER A 31 -10.86 12.18 -17.83
CA SER A 31 -10.77 12.10 -16.37
C SER A 31 -9.31 12.14 -15.93
N LEU A 32 -9.06 12.64 -14.72
CA LEU A 32 -7.75 12.58 -14.05
C LEU A 32 -7.51 11.21 -13.38
N GLY A 33 -8.54 10.37 -13.29
CA GLY A 33 -8.53 9.19 -12.41
C GLY A 33 -8.61 9.56 -10.93
N GLY A 34 -8.97 8.61 -10.07
CA GLY A 34 -9.34 8.95 -8.70
C GLY A 34 -8.18 9.39 -7.80
N LYS A 35 -6.96 8.87 -7.98
CA LYS A 35 -5.77 9.35 -7.23
C LYS A 35 -5.56 10.85 -7.44
N ALA A 36 -5.56 11.28 -8.71
CA ALA A 36 -5.34 12.68 -9.05
C ALA A 36 -6.54 13.56 -8.70
N GLN A 37 -7.77 13.06 -8.85
CA GLN A 37 -8.96 13.76 -8.39
C GLN A 37 -8.91 14.00 -6.88
N GLY A 38 -8.43 13.02 -6.11
CA GLY A 38 -8.32 13.16 -4.67
C GLY A 38 -7.31 14.25 -4.25
N LEU A 39 -6.18 14.31 -4.94
CA LEU A 39 -5.22 15.40 -4.78
C LEU A 39 -5.78 16.76 -5.23
N ALA A 40 -6.54 16.80 -6.33
CA ALA A 40 -7.16 18.01 -6.83
C ALA A 40 -8.18 18.58 -5.83
N LEU A 41 -8.92 17.71 -5.14
CA LEU A 41 -9.92 18.09 -4.15
C LEU A 41 -9.29 18.75 -2.92
N ILE A 42 -8.16 18.23 -2.43
CA ILE A 42 -7.52 18.75 -1.21
C ILE A 42 -6.59 19.95 -1.47
N ARG A 43 -6.16 20.16 -2.72
CA ARG A 43 -5.17 21.18 -3.12
C ARG A 43 -5.47 22.57 -2.56
N ASP A 44 -6.67 23.08 -2.83
CA ASP A 44 -7.02 24.47 -2.49
C ASP A 44 -7.20 24.63 -0.97
N THR A 45 -7.77 23.60 -0.33
CA THR A 45 -7.94 23.52 1.13
C THR A 45 -6.59 23.47 1.86
N LEU A 46 -5.64 22.69 1.35
CA LEU A 46 -4.28 22.60 1.87
C LEU A 46 -3.58 23.96 1.76
N ALA A 47 -3.60 24.58 0.57
CA ALA A 47 -3.00 25.89 0.36
C ALA A 47 -3.57 26.94 1.31
N ALA A 48 -4.90 27.00 1.47
CA ALA A 48 -5.55 27.96 2.37
C ALA A 48 -5.20 27.74 3.85
N LYS A 49 -5.11 26.49 4.31
CA LYS A 49 -4.84 26.14 5.72
C LYS A 49 -3.43 26.53 6.17
N PHE A 50 -2.44 26.43 5.27
CA PHE A 50 -1.02 26.57 5.60
C PHE A 50 -0.40 27.93 5.24
N GLN A 51 -1.19 28.88 4.71
CA GLN A 51 -0.71 30.25 4.41
C GLN A 51 -0.29 31.10 5.61
N LYS A 52 -0.79 30.82 6.82
CA LYS A 52 -0.53 31.63 8.04
C LYS A 52 -0.58 30.78 9.32
N ASN A 53 0.28 29.77 9.46
CA ASN A 53 0.27 28.91 10.64
C ASN A 53 1.65 28.76 11.29
N ARG A 54 1.78 27.98 12.36
CA ARG A 54 3.06 27.79 13.08
C ARG A 54 4.09 26.94 12.31
N PHE A 55 3.72 26.37 11.16
CA PHE A 55 4.57 25.49 10.36
C PHE A 55 5.26 26.28 9.22
N GLN A 56 5.48 27.59 9.37
CA GLN A 56 6.04 28.44 8.30
C GLN A 56 7.44 27.98 7.86
N ASP A 57 8.17 27.33 8.76
CA ASP A 57 9.50 26.79 8.48
C ASP A 57 9.47 25.46 7.73
N ILE A 58 8.28 24.88 7.49
CA ILE A 58 8.08 23.64 6.74
C ILE A 58 7.34 23.97 5.43
N ILE A 59 7.95 23.65 4.30
CA ILE A 59 7.29 23.70 3.00
C ILE A 59 6.31 22.53 2.92
N ILE A 60 5.01 22.82 2.96
CA ILE A 60 3.95 21.82 2.85
C ILE A 60 3.27 21.98 1.50
N ASN A 61 3.43 21.00 0.62
CA ASN A 61 2.85 21.05 -0.71
C ASN A 61 2.43 19.67 -1.22
N ILE A 62 1.51 19.69 -2.19
CA ILE A 62 1.41 18.58 -3.13
C ILE A 62 2.62 18.72 -4.08
N PRO A 63 3.49 17.69 -4.21
CA PRO A 63 4.61 17.77 -5.13
C PRO A 63 4.12 18.01 -6.56
N THR A 64 4.91 18.76 -7.31
CA THR A 64 4.61 19.18 -8.68
C THR A 64 4.21 17.97 -9.51
N LEU A 65 3.04 18.05 -10.13
CA LEU A 65 2.51 16.94 -10.91
C LEU A 65 1.77 17.37 -12.17
N THR A 66 1.84 16.51 -13.17
CA THR A 66 1.09 16.62 -14.44
C THR A 66 0.35 15.33 -14.69
N VAL A 67 -0.92 15.41 -15.08
CA VAL A 67 -1.75 14.22 -15.33
C VAL A 67 -2.02 14.05 -16.81
N ILE A 68 -1.63 12.91 -17.39
CA ILE A 68 -2.14 12.45 -18.69
C ILE A 68 -3.53 11.89 -18.45
N THR A 69 -4.55 12.55 -18.99
CA THR A 69 -5.94 12.15 -18.77
C THR A 69 -6.31 10.85 -19.48
N THR A 70 -7.40 10.21 -19.04
CA THR A 70 -7.91 8.95 -19.64
C THR A 70 -8.22 9.03 -21.13
N HIS A 71 -8.40 10.23 -21.69
CA HIS A 71 -8.55 10.44 -23.13
C HIS A 71 -7.40 9.80 -23.92
N PHE A 72 -6.16 10.00 -23.47
CA PHE A 72 -5.00 9.50 -24.21
C PHE A 72 -4.80 8.00 -24.04
N PHE A 73 -5.36 7.40 -22.99
CA PHE A 73 -5.39 5.94 -22.85
C PHE A 73 -6.29 5.32 -23.91
N ASP A 74 -7.52 5.81 -24.08
CA ASP A 74 -8.43 5.32 -25.13
C ASP A 74 -7.78 5.42 -26.51
N ARG A 75 -7.21 6.60 -26.83
CA ARG A 75 -6.52 6.85 -28.11
C ARG A 75 -5.32 5.93 -28.32
N PHE A 76 -4.54 5.67 -27.27
CA PHE A 76 -3.40 4.77 -27.33
C PHE A 76 -3.82 3.31 -27.56
N MET A 77 -4.89 2.86 -26.91
CA MET A 77 -5.42 1.51 -27.09
C MET A 77 -5.99 1.30 -28.50
N GLU A 78 -6.77 2.26 -29.00
CA GLU A 78 -7.38 2.23 -30.34
C GLU A 78 -6.33 2.31 -31.46
N GLN A 79 -5.38 3.25 -31.39
CA GLN A 79 -4.39 3.46 -32.46
C GLN A 79 -3.49 2.24 -32.68
N ASN A 80 -3.28 1.43 -31.64
CA ASN A 80 -2.32 0.33 -31.64
C ASN A 80 -2.98 -1.06 -31.62
N ASP A 81 -4.31 -1.15 -31.83
CA ASP A 81 -5.08 -2.39 -31.84
C ASP A 81 -4.85 -3.27 -30.59
N LEU A 82 -4.66 -2.65 -29.43
CA LEU A 82 -4.23 -3.35 -28.21
C LEU A 82 -5.37 -4.12 -27.53
N TYR A 83 -6.63 -3.85 -27.87
CA TYR A 83 -7.79 -4.55 -27.27
C TYR A 83 -7.78 -6.06 -27.56
N GLU A 84 -7.37 -6.49 -28.74
CA GLU A 84 -7.26 -7.91 -29.06
C GLU A 84 -6.12 -8.60 -28.29
N ILE A 85 -5.01 -7.88 -28.09
CA ILE A 85 -3.86 -8.37 -27.33
C ILE A 85 -4.24 -8.58 -25.85
N VAL A 86 -4.93 -7.62 -25.24
CA VAL A 86 -5.29 -7.72 -23.81
C VAL A 86 -6.44 -8.68 -23.54
N ALA A 87 -7.26 -8.99 -24.55
CA ALA A 87 -8.31 -10.01 -24.48
C ALA A 87 -7.76 -11.45 -24.59
N SER A 88 -6.50 -11.61 -25.02
CA SER A 88 -5.85 -12.91 -25.13
C SER A 88 -5.28 -13.41 -23.79
N ASP A 89 -4.99 -14.70 -23.68
CA ASP A 89 -4.43 -15.33 -22.46
C ASP A 89 -2.89 -15.19 -22.39
N LEU A 90 -2.36 -14.05 -22.82
CA LEU A 90 -0.92 -13.77 -22.75
C LEU A 90 -0.47 -13.52 -21.30
N ASN A 91 0.77 -13.89 -21.03
CA ASN A 91 1.42 -13.55 -19.76
C ASN A 91 1.79 -12.05 -19.72
N ASP A 92 2.09 -11.56 -18.51
CA ASP A 92 2.33 -10.15 -18.27
C ASP A 92 3.55 -9.62 -19.03
N ASP A 93 4.60 -10.43 -19.19
CA ASP A 93 5.81 -10.07 -19.94
C ASP A 93 5.51 -9.84 -21.43
N HIS A 94 4.68 -10.70 -22.04
CA HIS A 94 4.26 -10.53 -23.43
C HIS A 94 3.36 -9.31 -23.60
N ILE A 95 2.38 -9.10 -22.71
CA ILE A 95 1.54 -7.90 -22.71
C ILE A 95 2.42 -6.65 -22.62
N ALA A 96 3.33 -6.60 -21.64
CA ALA A 96 4.24 -5.49 -21.46
C ALA A 96 5.12 -5.27 -22.71
N SER A 97 5.64 -6.35 -23.32
CA SER A 97 6.43 -6.27 -24.56
C SER A 97 5.64 -5.67 -25.73
N HIS A 98 4.36 -6.04 -25.90
CA HIS A 98 3.49 -5.43 -26.91
C HIS A 98 3.33 -3.93 -26.66
N PHE A 99 2.97 -3.53 -25.44
CA PHE A 99 2.84 -2.12 -25.07
C PHE A 99 4.15 -1.34 -25.28
N GLN A 100 5.31 -1.92 -24.96
CA GLN A 100 6.59 -1.25 -25.16
C GLN A 100 6.90 -0.97 -26.65
N LYS A 101 6.48 -1.86 -27.56
CA LYS A 101 6.71 -1.74 -29.01
C LYS A 101 5.78 -0.76 -29.73
N THR A 102 4.65 -0.39 -29.13
CA THR A 102 3.66 0.53 -29.72
C THR A 102 4.09 2.00 -29.67
N GLU A 103 3.37 2.90 -30.34
CA GLU A 103 3.65 4.33 -30.31
C GLU A 103 2.62 5.08 -29.47
N LEU A 104 3.07 6.10 -28.71
CA LEU A 104 2.16 7.02 -28.03
C LEU A 104 1.51 7.96 -29.08
N PRO A 105 0.25 8.41 -28.86
CA PRO A 105 -0.41 9.34 -29.77
C PRO A 105 0.43 10.60 -30.04
N ALA A 106 0.59 10.96 -31.32
CA ALA A 106 1.43 12.11 -31.73
C ALA A 106 1.01 13.44 -31.06
N GLU A 107 -0.28 13.58 -30.77
CA GLU A 107 -0.89 14.75 -30.11
C GLU A 107 -0.27 15.08 -28.75
N MET A 108 0.13 14.08 -27.96
CA MET A 108 0.72 14.30 -26.63
C MET A 108 2.26 14.38 -26.63
N ILE A 109 2.94 13.89 -27.68
CA ILE A 109 4.40 13.80 -27.73
C ILE A 109 5.07 15.16 -27.51
N GLY A 110 4.56 16.21 -28.16
CA GLY A 110 5.12 17.56 -28.03
C GLY A 110 5.05 18.11 -26.61
N ASP A 111 3.94 17.86 -25.90
CA ASP A 111 3.73 18.29 -24.51
C ASP A 111 4.65 17.51 -23.57
N LEU A 112 4.73 16.20 -23.75
CA LEU A 112 5.60 15.34 -22.95
C LEU A 112 7.08 15.68 -23.13
N ARG A 113 7.51 15.98 -24.35
CA ARG A 113 8.90 16.38 -24.63
C ARG A 113 9.21 17.74 -24.00
N ALA A 114 8.27 18.68 -24.02
CA ALA A 114 8.41 19.96 -23.34
C ALA A 114 8.52 19.79 -21.82
N LEU A 115 7.71 18.92 -21.22
CA LEU A 115 7.77 18.59 -19.80
C LEU A 115 9.14 18.01 -19.40
N ILE A 116 9.63 16.99 -20.10
CA ILE A 116 10.91 16.32 -19.80
C ILE A 116 12.14 17.20 -20.09
N ALA A 117 12.02 18.18 -20.98
CA ALA A 117 13.07 19.18 -21.20
C ALA A 117 13.29 20.06 -19.96
N GLN A 118 12.24 20.29 -19.17
CA GLN A 118 12.24 21.23 -18.05
C GLN A 118 12.53 20.56 -16.70
N VAL A 119 12.24 19.27 -16.57
CA VAL A 119 12.40 18.54 -15.30
C VAL A 119 13.62 17.63 -15.32
N ARG A 120 14.49 17.76 -14.32
CA ARG A 120 15.72 16.95 -14.14
C ARG A 120 15.81 16.25 -12.78
N VAL A 121 14.71 16.22 -12.04
CA VAL A 121 14.60 15.45 -10.79
C VAL A 121 13.94 14.10 -11.08
N PRO A 122 14.15 13.09 -10.22
CA PRO A 122 13.46 11.82 -10.34
C PRO A 122 11.94 11.99 -10.40
N LEU A 123 11.28 11.16 -11.21
CA LEU A 123 9.84 11.20 -11.46
C LEU A 123 9.21 9.86 -11.07
N ALA A 124 8.06 9.93 -10.39
CA ALA A 124 7.16 8.80 -10.20
C ALA A 124 6.06 8.85 -11.26
N ILE A 125 5.99 7.81 -12.09
CA ILE A 125 4.95 7.62 -13.10
C ILE A 125 3.93 6.65 -12.53
N ARG A 126 2.80 7.18 -12.06
CA ARG A 126 1.82 6.44 -11.25
C ARG A 126 0.53 6.23 -12.03
N SER A 127 -0.10 5.07 -11.83
CA SER A 127 -1.46 4.82 -12.27
C SER A 127 -2.47 5.72 -11.53
N SER A 128 -3.52 6.12 -12.22
CA SER A 128 -4.70 6.80 -11.66
C SER A 128 -5.92 6.30 -12.43
N SER A 129 -6.46 5.16 -12.00
CA SER A 129 -7.58 4.52 -12.69
C SER A 129 -8.91 5.25 -12.39
N LEU A 130 -9.99 4.94 -13.11
CA LEU A 130 -11.29 5.58 -12.87
C LEU A 130 -11.92 5.13 -11.55
N LEU A 131 -11.71 3.86 -11.20
CA LEU A 131 -12.30 3.24 -10.03
C LEU A 131 -11.40 3.35 -8.77
N GLU A 132 -10.11 3.58 -8.96
CA GLU A 132 -9.16 3.84 -7.88
C GLU A 132 -9.59 5.06 -7.06
N ASP A 133 -9.53 4.97 -5.73
CA ASP A 133 -9.94 6.02 -4.78
C ASP A 133 -11.39 6.55 -4.94
N ALA A 134 -12.23 5.91 -5.76
CA ALA A 134 -13.64 6.27 -5.91
C ALA A 134 -14.48 5.81 -4.70
N ALA A 135 -15.43 6.65 -4.27
CA ALA A 135 -16.32 6.32 -3.17
C ALA A 135 -17.22 5.12 -3.53
N GLY A 136 -17.00 3.98 -2.87
CA GLY A 136 -17.84 2.77 -2.99
C GLY A 136 -17.13 1.53 -3.54
N SER A 137 -15.98 1.68 -4.21
CA SER A 137 -15.12 0.55 -4.63
C SER A 137 -13.67 1.02 -4.86
N PRO A 138 -12.90 1.45 -3.84
CA PRO A 138 -11.54 1.94 -4.06
C PRO A 138 -10.58 0.81 -4.46
N PHE A 139 -10.01 0.87 -5.66
CA PHE A 139 -8.95 -0.05 -6.11
C PHE A 139 -7.61 0.46 -5.58
N ALA A 140 -6.89 -0.31 -4.75
CA ALA A 140 -5.63 0.15 -4.17
C ALA A 140 -4.46 -0.78 -4.49
N GLY A 141 -3.42 -0.25 -5.14
CA GLY A 141 -2.15 -0.98 -5.33
C GLY A 141 -2.21 -2.13 -6.32
N VAL A 142 -3.23 -2.13 -7.18
CA VAL A 142 -3.44 -3.16 -8.22
C VAL A 142 -2.59 -2.87 -9.47
N TYR A 143 -2.31 -1.61 -9.74
CA TYR A 143 -1.64 -1.13 -10.93
C TYR A 143 -0.20 -0.67 -10.63
N GLY A 144 0.70 -0.80 -11.60
CA GLY A 144 2.12 -0.54 -11.42
C GLY A 144 2.46 0.94 -11.32
N THR A 145 3.56 1.24 -10.63
CA THR A 145 4.17 2.58 -10.58
C THR A 145 5.65 2.50 -10.95
N LYS A 146 6.07 3.23 -11.97
CA LYS A 146 7.47 3.24 -12.40
C LYS A 146 8.16 4.54 -11.98
N MET A 147 9.18 4.43 -11.13
CA MET A 147 10.04 5.56 -10.80
C MET A 147 11.24 5.60 -11.74
N ILE A 148 11.55 6.77 -12.29
CA ILE A 148 12.68 6.99 -13.17
C ILE A 148 13.62 8.05 -12.59
N PRO A 149 14.95 7.93 -12.76
CA PRO A 149 15.89 8.86 -12.17
C PRO A 149 15.90 10.22 -12.85
N ASN A 150 15.58 10.25 -14.15
CA ASN A 150 15.39 11.47 -14.95
C ASN A 150 16.53 12.51 -14.77
N ASN A 151 17.76 12.05 -14.55
CA ASN A 151 18.94 12.87 -14.26
C ASN A 151 20.01 12.80 -15.36
N GLN A 152 19.75 12.08 -16.46
CA GLN A 152 20.66 12.01 -17.60
C GLN A 152 20.80 13.38 -18.27
N TYR A 153 22.00 13.71 -18.74
CA TYR A 153 22.28 15.02 -19.39
C TYR A 153 21.42 15.25 -20.64
N ASP A 154 21.31 14.23 -21.49
CA ASP A 154 20.58 14.28 -22.75
C ASP A 154 19.06 14.15 -22.53
N THR A 155 18.30 15.08 -23.12
CA THR A 155 16.83 15.10 -23.04
C THR A 155 16.20 13.94 -23.79
N ASP A 156 16.77 13.49 -24.90
CA ASP A 156 16.20 12.37 -25.68
C ASP A 156 16.26 11.05 -24.89
N THR A 157 17.34 10.83 -24.14
CA THR A 157 17.50 9.69 -23.25
C THR A 157 16.53 9.73 -22.09
N ARG A 158 16.33 10.90 -21.47
CA ARG A 158 15.29 11.07 -20.43
C ARG A 158 13.89 10.82 -20.99
N PHE A 159 13.62 11.35 -22.19
CA PHE A 159 12.32 11.22 -22.84
C PHE A 159 11.99 9.76 -23.19
N ARG A 160 12.96 8.99 -23.72
CA ARG A 160 12.78 7.56 -24.01
C ARG A 160 12.37 6.77 -22.76
N LYS A 161 13.13 6.92 -21.66
CA LYS A 161 12.82 6.26 -20.38
C LYS A 161 11.47 6.66 -19.81
N PHE A 162 11.11 7.93 -19.97
CA PHE A 162 9.81 8.45 -19.57
C PHE A 162 8.66 7.81 -20.37
N VAL A 163 8.80 7.70 -21.69
CA VAL A 163 7.81 7.03 -22.56
C VAL A 163 7.68 5.55 -22.20
N GLU A 164 8.80 4.85 -21.97
CA GLU A 164 8.80 3.45 -21.51
C GLU A 164 8.03 3.29 -20.19
N ALA A 165 8.23 4.21 -19.24
CA ALA A 165 7.52 4.22 -17.97
C ALA A 165 6.00 4.46 -18.12
N VAL A 166 5.58 5.38 -19.00
CA VAL A 166 4.16 5.61 -19.30
C VAL A 166 3.52 4.35 -19.91
N LYS A 167 4.20 3.73 -20.88
CA LYS A 167 3.73 2.48 -21.50
C LYS A 167 3.64 1.32 -20.53
N PHE A 168 4.60 1.22 -19.59
CA PHE A 168 4.56 0.24 -18.52
C PHE A 168 3.32 0.42 -17.63
N VAL A 169 3.02 1.66 -17.22
CA VAL A 169 1.81 1.94 -16.43
C VAL A 169 0.55 1.55 -17.20
N TYR A 170 0.44 1.87 -18.49
CA TYR A 170 -0.68 1.43 -19.32
C TYR A 170 -0.78 -0.10 -19.41
N ALA A 171 0.34 -0.79 -19.64
CA ALA A 171 0.38 -2.25 -19.68
C ALA A 171 -0.07 -2.88 -18.36
N SER A 172 0.33 -2.29 -17.23
CA SER A 172 0.02 -2.79 -15.89
C SER A 172 -1.48 -2.85 -15.57
N THR A 173 -2.30 -2.08 -16.29
CA THR A 173 -3.76 -2.16 -16.25
C THR A 173 -4.24 -3.58 -16.58
N PHE A 174 -3.54 -4.28 -17.46
CA PHE A 174 -3.95 -5.57 -18.00
C PHE A 174 -3.14 -6.74 -17.46
N PHE A 175 -2.27 -6.54 -16.47
CA PHE A 175 -1.52 -7.65 -15.85
C PHE A 175 -2.44 -8.59 -15.09
N LYS A 176 -2.00 -9.83 -14.92
CA LYS A 176 -2.76 -10.91 -14.26
C LYS A 176 -3.32 -10.46 -12.92
N ASN A 177 -2.51 -9.77 -12.11
CA ASN A 177 -2.95 -9.25 -10.81
C ASN A 177 -4.13 -8.28 -10.92
N ALA A 178 -4.13 -7.40 -11.93
CA ALA A 178 -5.21 -6.47 -12.19
C ALA A 178 -6.47 -7.17 -12.73
N ARG A 179 -6.32 -8.11 -13.66
CA ARG A 179 -7.43 -8.90 -14.21
C ARG A 179 -8.12 -9.73 -13.13
N ASP A 180 -7.34 -10.43 -12.30
CA ASP A 180 -7.84 -11.27 -11.21
C ASP A 180 -8.60 -10.41 -10.18
N TYR A 181 -8.08 -9.22 -9.84
CA TYR A 181 -8.75 -8.28 -8.97
C TYR A 181 -10.10 -7.81 -9.53
N MET A 182 -10.12 -7.34 -10.79
CA MET A 182 -11.34 -6.86 -11.45
C MET A 182 -12.42 -7.94 -11.49
N LYS A 183 -12.03 -9.18 -11.82
CA LYS A 183 -12.93 -10.34 -11.82
C LYS A 183 -13.51 -10.60 -10.43
N ALA A 184 -12.70 -10.56 -9.38
CA ALA A 184 -13.15 -10.74 -8.00
C ALA A 184 -14.06 -9.61 -7.50
N ALA A 185 -13.85 -8.39 -8.00
CA ALA A 185 -14.69 -7.23 -7.74
C ALA A 185 -15.99 -7.23 -8.59
N GLY A 186 -16.15 -8.17 -9.54
CA GLY A 186 -17.31 -8.25 -10.41
C GLY A 186 -17.31 -7.22 -11.55
N HIS A 187 -16.16 -6.65 -11.89
CA HIS A 187 -16.00 -5.67 -12.97
C HIS A 187 -15.29 -6.27 -14.19
N SER A 188 -15.56 -5.69 -15.36
CA SER A 188 -14.88 -6.04 -16.62
C SER A 188 -13.67 -5.14 -16.82
N ILE A 189 -12.53 -5.73 -17.16
CA ILE A 189 -11.27 -5.00 -17.33
C ILE A 189 -11.31 -4.08 -18.56
N GLU A 190 -12.12 -4.42 -19.56
CA GLU A 190 -12.31 -3.65 -20.79
C GLU A 190 -12.95 -2.28 -20.54
N GLN A 191 -13.63 -2.12 -19.40
CA GLN A 191 -14.25 -0.85 -19.00
C GLN A 191 -13.29 0.05 -18.21
N GLU A 192 -12.14 -0.48 -17.78
CA GLU A 192 -11.16 0.26 -17.01
C GLU A 192 -10.40 1.26 -17.87
N LYS A 193 -10.18 2.46 -17.35
CA LYS A 193 -9.41 3.50 -18.05
C LYS A 193 -8.34 4.06 -17.15
N MET A 194 -7.15 4.24 -17.72
CA MET A 194 -5.98 4.65 -16.97
C MET A 194 -5.58 6.10 -17.27
N ALA A 195 -5.65 6.97 -16.28
CA ALA A 195 -4.88 8.21 -16.31
C ALA A 195 -3.47 7.96 -15.74
N VAL A 196 -2.49 8.78 -16.12
CA VAL A 196 -1.11 8.66 -15.64
C VAL A 196 -0.70 9.93 -14.94
N ILE A 197 -0.31 9.80 -13.67
CA ILE A 197 0.26 10.90 -12.89
C ILE A 197 1.78 10.90 -13.08
N ILE A 198 2.31 12.04 -13.51
CA ILE A 198 3.74 12.33 -13.60
C ILE A 198 4.05 13.26 -12.45
N GLN A 199 4.69 12.75 -11.39
CA GLN A 199 4.93 13.52 -10.17
C GLN A 199 6.42 13.53 -9.82
N GLU A 200 6.94 14.67 -9.37
CA GLU A 200 8.30 14.70 -8.82
C GLU A 200 8.41 13.79 -7.58
N VAL A 201 9.49 13.02 -7.47
CA VAL A 201 9.75 12.23 -6.27
C VAL A 201 10.22 13.17 -5.16
N VAL A 202 9.61 13.06 -3.98
CA VAL A 202 10.08 13.76 -2.79
C VAL A 202 11.29 13.02 -2.23
N GLY A 203 12.45 13.68 -2.24
CA GLY A 203 13.69 13.11 -1.75
C GLY A 203 14.86 14.10 -1.77
N LEU A 204 15.98 13.70 -1.18
CA LEU A 204 17.26 14.40 -1.25
C LEU A 204 18.27 13.57 -2.05
N PRO A 205 19.17 14.22 -2.80
CA PRO A 205 20.26 13.52 -3.48
C PRO A 205 21.36 13.14 -2.48
N HIS A 206 21.80 11.88 -2.53
CA HIS A 206 22.93 11.33 -1.78
C HIS A 206 23.83 10.57 -2.75
N ASP A 207 24.93 11.17 -3.21
CA ASP A 207 25.84 10.65 -4.25
C ASP A 207 25.11 10.01 -5.46
N ARG A 208 24.87 8.69 -5.41
CA ARG A 208 24.26 7.87 -6.48
C ARG A 208 22.83 7.41 -6.21
N ARG A 209 22.18 7.96 -5.19
CA ARG A 209 20.81 7.59 -4.78
C ARG A 209 19.99 8.81 -4.39
N PHE A 210 18.68 8.65 -4.47
CA PHE A 210 17.72 9.72 -4.16
C PHE A 210 16.52 9.15 -3.40
N TYR A 211 16.29 9.64 -2.19
CA TYR A 211 15.22 9.15 -1.32
C TYR A 211 14.86 10.18 -0.22
N PRO A 212 13.67 10.09 0.40
CA PRO A 212 13.30 10.96 1.51
C PRO A 212 13.80 10.43 2.86
N ASN A 213 14.00 11.32 3.83
CA ASN A 213 14.31 10.91 5.21
C ASN A 213 13.19 10.06 5.81
N ILE A 214 11.92 10.38 5.46
CA ILE A 214 10.73 9.71 5.95
C ILE A 214 9.73 9.56 4.81
N SER A 215 9.17 8.36 4.67
CA SER A 215 7.88 8.15 4.02
C SER A 215 6.88 7.66 5.04
N GLY A 216 5.60 7.91 4.80
CA GLY A 216 4.58 7.52 5.76
C GLY A 216 3.18 7.37 5.17
N VAL A 217 2.39 6.57 5.87
CA VAL A 217 0.95 6.40 5.64
C VAL A 217 0.23 6.68 6.95
N ALA A 218 -0.63 7.69 6.95
CA ALA A 218 -1.40 8.10 8.11
C ALA A 218 -2.89 7.82 7.87
N ARG A 219 -3.53 7.08 8.78
CA ARG A 219 -4.96 6.78 8.76
C ARG A 219 -5.64 7.46 9.92
N SER A 220 -6.79 8.03 9.64
CA SER A 220 -7.60 8.71 10.63
C SER A 220 -8.52 7.76 11.42
N TYR A 221 -8.51 6.48 11.04
CA TYR A 221 -9.16 5.39 11.75
C TYR A 221 -8.20 4.19 11.81
N ASN A 222 -7.99 3.66 13.01
CA ASN A 222 -7.23 2.44 13.24
C ASN A 222 -8.18 1.29 13.57
N PHE A 223 -8.17 0.24 12.76
CA PHE A 223 -8.99 -0.93 13.04
C PHE A 223 -8.41 -1.84 14.13
N TYR A 224 -7.11 -1.70 14.43
CA TYR A 224 -6.40 -2.44 15.47
C TYR A 224 -5.73 -1.47 16.44
N PRO A 225 -6.51 -0.72 17.23
CA PRO A 225 -5.93 0.16 18.23
C PRO A 225 -5.14 -0.66 19.26
N LEU A 226 -3.95 -0.17 19.61
CA LEU A 226 -3.12 -0.80 20.62
C LEU A 226 -3.33 -0.18 21.98
N SER A 227 -3.18 -1.00 23.03
CA SER A 227 -3.22 -0.54 24.43
C SER A 227 -4.51 0.24 24.73
N TYR A 228 -4.40 1.46 25.25
CA TYR A 228 -5.52 2.36 25.55
C TYR A 228 -5.96 3.24 24.38
N ALA A 229 -5.36 3.08 23.19
CA ALA A 229 -5.81 3.80 22.00
C ALA A 229 -7.22 3.36 21.60
N LYS A 230 -7.96 4.26 20.95
CA LYS A 230 -9.27 3.97 20.37
C LYS A 230 -9.16 3.93 18.85
N PRO A 231 -10.12 3.31 18.15
CA PRO A 231 -10.11 3.32 16.68
C PRO A 231 -10.06 4.73 16.08
N GLN A 232 -10.70 5.70 16.71
CA GLN A 232 -10.72 7.10 16.26
C GLN A 232 -9.41 7.85 16.52
N ASP A 233 -8.47 7.28 17.29
CA ASP A 233 -7.17 7.90 17.54
C ASP A 233 -6.20 7.74 16.35
N GLY A 234 -6.60 6.99 15.31
CA GLY A 234 -5.83 6.80 14.08
C GLY A 234 -4.57 5.96 14.24
N VAL A 235 -3.86 5.76 13.13
CA VAL A 235 -2.57 5.05 13.08
C VAL A 235 -1.67 5.67 12.01
N VAL A 236 -0.38 5.76 12.30
CA VAL A 236 0.64 6.24 11.37
C VAL A 236 1.72 5.18 11.25
N ASN A 237 2.03 4.79 10.01
CA ASN A 237 3.18 3.96 9.64
C ASN A 237 4.26 4.86 9.04
N LEU A 238 5.50 4.73 9.51
CA LEU A 238 6.67 5.47 9.06
C LEU A 238 7.76 4.51 8.58
N ALA A 239 8.45 4.89 7.51
CA ALA A 239 9.59 4.17 6.98
C ALA A 239 10.71 5.13 6.56
N LEU A 240 11.95 4.67 6.67
CA LEU A 240 13.10 5.32 6.02
C LEU A 240 13.05 5.02 4.52
N GLY A 241 13.36 6.03 3.69
CA GLY A 241 13.41 5.87 2.24
C GLY A 241 12.04 5.97 1.58
N LEU A 242 11.93 5.47 0.35
CA LEU A 242 10.70 5.53 -0.44
C LEU A 242 9.55 4.74 0.21
N GLY A 243 8.32 5.25 0.03
CA GLY A 243 7.09 4.66 0.59
C GLY A 243 6.78 3.23 0.15
N LYS A 244 7.51 2.70 -0.86
CA LYS A 244 7.44 1.31 -1.29
C LYS A 244 7.61 0.33 -0.13
N MET A 245 8.40 0.67 0.90
CA MET A 245 8.53 -0.15 2.11
C MET A 245 7.19 -0.40 2.81
N ILE A 246 6.34 0.63 2.91
CA ILE A 246 5.04 0.55 3.59
C ILE A 246 4.00 -0.14 2.69
N VAL A 247 4.05 0.19 1.40
CA VAL A 247 3.16 -0.35 0.35
C VAL A 247 3.33 -1.87 0.22
N ASP A 248 4.58 -2.34 0.13
CA ASP A 248 4.92 -3.76 -0.03
C ASP A 248 4.86 -4.56 1.30
N GLY A 249 4.33 -3.96 2.36
CA GLY A 249 4.14 -4.63 3.64
C GLY A 249 5.44 -4.98 4.38
N GLY A 250 6.53 -4.24 4.15
CA GLY A 250 7.78 -4.41 4.86
C GLY A 250 7.72 -4.00 6.34
N LEU A 251 8.88 -4.04 7.01
CA LEU A 251 9.03 -3.62 8.40
C LEU A 251 9.01 -2.10 8.51
N VAL A 252 8.08 -1.56 9.30
CA VAL A 252 7.82 -0.13 9.43
C VAL A 252 7.61 0.23 10.90
N TRP A 253 7.87 1.48 11.27
CA TRP A 253 7.55 1.97 12.60
C TRP A 253 6.12 2.49 12.63
N TYR A 254 5.29 1.93 13.50
CA TYR A 254 3.89 2.33 13.57
C TYR A 254 3.50 2.89 14.94
N TYR A 255 2.60 3.85 14.99
CA TYR A 255 2.17 4.45 16.26
C TYR A 255 0.79 5.11 16.13
N SER A 256 0.13 5.39 17.25
CA SER A 256 -1.09 6.20 17.25
C SER A 256 -0.75 7.69 17.28
N PRO A 257 -1.23 8.52 16.33
CA PRO A 257 -0.93 9.95 16.30
C PRO A 257 -1.47 10.69 17.53
N ARG A 258 -2.42 10.13 18.28
CA ARG A 258 -2.86 10.67 19.58
C ARG A 258 -1.81 10.47 20.70
N PHE A 259 -0.99 9.43 20.58
CA PHE A 259 -0.02 8.98 21.57
C PHE A 259 1.37 8.74 20.95
N PRO A 260 2.01 9.76 20.34
CA PRO A 260 3.25 9.60 19.56
C PRO A 260 4.47 9.14 20.37
N ARG A 261 4.46 9.35 21.69
CA ARG A 261 5.57 9.00 22.58
C ARG A 261 5.50 7.56 23.09
N VAL A 262 4.42 6.85 22.80
CA VAL A 262 4.24 5.46 23.21
C VAL A 262 4.82 4.59 22.12
N ASN A 263 5.86 3.85 22.48
CA ASN A 263 6.46 2.91 21.56
C ASN A 263 5.46 1.80 21.20
N PRO A 264 5.57 1.21 20.00
CA PRO A 264 4.87 -0.02 19.69
C PRO A 264 5.17 -1.08 20.77
N PRO A 265 4.19 -1.93 21.12
CA PRO A 265 4.35 -2.95 22.14
C PRO A 265 5.25 -4.06 21.61
N TYR A 266 6.49 -4.11 22.09
CA TYR A 266 7.41 -5.22 21.87
C TYR A 266 7.54 -6.03 23.17
N LYS A 267 7.56 -7.37 23.06
CA LYS A 267 7.70 -8.26 24.24
C LYS A 267 9.07 -8.12 24.90
N SER A 268 10.10 -7.78 24.12
CA SER A 268 11.46 -7.50 24.59
C SER A 268 12.22 -6.55 23.67
N THR A 269 13.36 -6.03 24.13
CA THR A 269 14.34 -5.29 23.30
C THR A 269 14.90 -6.15 22.17
N GLY A 270 15.07 -7.46 22.43
CA GLY A 270 15.46 -8.45 21.42
C GLY A 270 14.43 -8.58 20.29
N ASP A 271 13.14 -8.52 20.61
CA ASP A 271 12.07 -8.55 19.60
C ASP A 271 12.06 -7.26 18.78
N LEU A 272 12.26 -6.11 19.41
CA LEU A 272 12.40 -4.83 18.70
C LEU A 272 13.55 -4.87 17.68
N LEU A 273 14.70 -5.47 18.02
CA LEU A 273 15.83 -5.62 17.09
C LEU A 273 15.51 -6.53 15.89
N LYS A 274 14.64 -7.52 16.08
CA LYS A 274 14.20 -8.41 15.00
C LYS A 274 13.19 -7.71 14.07
N SER A 275 12.32 -6.89 14.64
CA SER A 275 11.16 -6.29 13.96
C SER A 275 11.39 -4.85 13.45
N THR A 276 12.59 -4.30 13.60
CA THR A 276 12.92 -2.97 13.06
C THR A 276 13.32 -3.02 11.58
N GLN A 277 13.10 -1.93 10.87
CA GLN A 277 13.48 -1.78 9.47
C GLN A 277 15.01 -1.92 9.30
N LYS A 278 15.44 -2.88 8.47
CA LYS A 278 16.87 -3.14 8.16
C LYS A 278 17.31 -2.61 6.80
N ASN A 279 16.35 -2.49 5.90
CA ASN A 279 16.57 -2.11 4.51
C ASN A 279 15.65 -0.96 4.11
N PHE A 280 15.95 -0.26 3.02
CA PHE A 280 15.10 0.82 2.50
C PHE A 280 15.24 0.96 0.99
N TRP A 281 14.21 1.56 0.37
CA TRP A 281 14.18 1.79 -1.07
C TRP A 281 14.65 3.20 -1.42
N ALA A 282 15.42 3.33 -2.50
CA ALA A 282 15.84 4.60 -3.09
C ALA A 282 15.80 4.56 -4.62
N VAL A 283 15.70 5.73 -5.27
CA VAL A 283 15.86 5.83 -6.73
C VAL A 283 17.35 5.82 -7.07
N ASN A 284 17.76 4.94 -7.99
CA ASN A 284 19.14 4.87 -8.51
C ASN A 284 19.42 6.06 -9.44
N THR A 285 20.18 7.04 -8.96
CA THR A 285 20.66 8.18 -9.77
C THR A 285 22.09 7.99 -10.28
N GLY A 286 22.72 6.85 -9.97
CA GLY A 286 24.06 6.49 -10.41
C GLY A 286 24.09 5.83 -11.79
N LYS A 287 24.85 4.73 -11.89
CA LYS A 287 25.00 3.97 -13.14
C LYS A 287 23.64 3.37 -13.51
N PRO A 288 23.14 3.59 -14.75
CA PRO A 288 21.92 2.95 -15.20
C PRO A 288 22.02 1.42 -15.10
N PRO A 289 20.96 0.76 -14.60
CA PRO A 289 20.84 -0.70 -14.59
C PRO A 289 20.74 -1.26 -16.02
N PRO A 290 20.83 -2.59 -16.19
CA PRO A 290 20.44 -3.24 -17.44
C PRO A 290 19.02 -2.80 -17.86
N HIS A 291 18.82 -2.62 -19.17
CA HIS A 291 17.54 -2.19 -19.72
C HIS A 291 16.48 -3.27 -19.47
N ASP A 292 15.44 -2.90 -18.73
CA ASP A 292 14.34 -3.78 -18.37
C ASP A 292 13.05 -2.95 -18.21
N PRO A 293 12.45 -2.51 -19.33
CA PRO A 293 11.34 -1.57 -19.32
C PRO A 293 10.05 -2.18 -18.75
N ILE A 294 9.98 -3.51 -18.64
CA ILE A 294 8.84 -4.24 -18.09
C ILE A 294 8.93 -4.46 -16.58
N ASN A 295 10.09 -4.22 -15.98
CA ASN A 295 10.27 -4.31 -14.53
C ASN A 295 9.93 -2.99 -13.84
N GLU A 296 9.04 -3.05 -12.86
CA GLU A 296 8.62 -1.90 -12.05
C GLU A 296 9.80 -1.28 -11.28
N ALA A 297 10.68 -2.14 -10.74
CA ALA A 297 11.78 -1.77 -9.87
C ALA A 297 13.11 -1.55 -10.63
N GLU A 298 13.07 -1.43 -11.97
CA GLU A 298 14.27 -1.28 -12.83
C GLU A 298 15.26 -0.27 -12.23
N TYR A 299 14.78 0.92 -11.84
CA TYR A 299 15.62 2.01 -11.31
C TYR A 299 15.61 2.14 -9.79
N LEU A 300 15.16 1.12 -9.05
CA LEU A 300 15.13 1.16 -7.59
C LEU A 300 16.30 0.39 -6.99
N LEU A 301 16.83 0.91 -5.89
CA LEU A 301 17.85 0.27 -5.07
C LEU A 301 17.22 -0.17 -3.75
N ASN A 302 17.49 -1.41 -3.35
CA ASN A 302 17.22 -1.90 -2.00
C ASN A 302 18.53 -1.83 -1.19
N LEU A 303 18.60 -0.88 -0.27
CA LEU A 303 19.80 -0.51 0.49
C LEU A 303 19.66 -0.92 1.95
N ASP A 304 20.76 -0.99 2.68
CA ASP A 304 20.74 -1.30 4.12
C ASP A 304 21.09 -0.08 4.99
N LEU A 305 20.90 -0.18 6.30
CA LEU A 305 21.11 0.96 7.21
C LEU A 305 22.52 1.56 7.17
N ARG A 306 23.56 0.83 6.72
CA ARG A 306 24.92 1.38 6.59
C ARG A 306 24.99 2.45 5.52
N ASP A 307 24.22 2.29 4.45
CA ASP A 307 24.08 3.31 3.40
C ASP A 307 23.46 4.60 3.96
N ALA A 308 22.39 4.47 4.75
CA ALA A 308 21.75 5.62 5.39
C ALA A 308 22.60 6.27 6.50
N GLU A 309 23.48 5.49 7.15
CA GLU A 309 24.46 6.01 8.10
C GLU A 309 25.54 6.82 7.38
N TYR A 310 26.05 6.32 6.25
CA TYR A 310 26.97 7.07 5.37
C TYR A 310 26.34 8.35 4.83
N ASP A 311 25.06 8.30 4.49
CA ASP A 311 24.29 9.44 3.99
C ASP A 311 23.90 10.44 5.11
N GLU A 312 24.29 10.15 6.38
CA GLU A 312 24.04 10.95 7.59
C GLU A 312 22.54 11.21 7.88
N VAL A 313 21.67 10.27 7.50
CA VAL A 313 20.21 10.37 7.73
C VAL A 313 19.82 9.80 9.09
N LEU A 314 20.47 8.72 9.53
CA LEU A 314 20.11 7.99 10.75
C LEU A 314 20.08 8.82 12.05
N PRO A 315 20.96 9.83 12.28
CA PRO A 315 20.94 10.60 13.52
C PRO A 315 19.58 11.22 13.87
N TYR A 316 18.75 11.47 12.87
CA TYR A 316 17.46 12.15 13.01
C TYR A 316 16.26 11.21 13.10
N ILE A 317 16.42 9.91 12.87
CA ILE A 317 15.31 8.95 12.81
C ILE A 317 15.59 7.64 13.53
N ALA A 318 16.84 7.35 13.90
CA ALA A 318 17.23 6.12 14.54
C ALA A 318 17.45 6.30 16.05
N SER A 319 17.38 5.19 16.76
CA SER A 319 17.89 5.00 18.11
C SER A 319 19.04 3.99 18.07
N THR A 320 19.84 3.95 19.14
CA THR A 320 20.95 3.00 19.30
C THR A 320 20.66 2.05 20.44
N TYR A 321 20.77 0.75 20.18
CA TYR A 321 20.69 -0.25 21.22
C TYR A 321 22.03 -0.41 21.93
N ASP A 322 22.03 -0.20 23.24
CA ASP A 322 23.17 -0.46 24.12
C ASP A 322 23.05 -1.86 24.70
N ILE A 323 23.96 -2.73 24.25
CA ILE A 323 24.02 -4.14 24.65
C ILE A 323 24.36 -4.29 26.14
N GLN A 324 25.15 -3.37 26.72
CA GLN A 324 25.60 -3.51 28.12
C GLN A 324 24.49 -3.20 29.11
N SER A 325 23.64 -2.22 28.78
CA SER A 325 22.56 -1.77 29.66
C SER A 325 21.18 -2.33 29.28
N ASP A 326 21.09 -3.07 28.16
CA ASP A 326 19.86 -3.56 27.55
C ASP A 326 18.82 -2.43 27.34
N ARG A 327 19.29 -1.29 26.81
CA ARG A 327 18.48 -0.07 26.64
C ARG A 327 18.58 0.47 25.22
N VAL A 328 17.51 1.15 24.82
CA VAL A 328 17.44 1.87 23.55
C VAL A 328 17.60 3.37 23.83
N ASN A 329 18.71 3.93 23.39
CA ASN A 329 19.01 5.36 23.54
C ASN A 329 18.61 6.11 22.28
N ILE A 330 17.97 7.27 22.42
CA ILE A 330 17.54 8.10 21.29
C ILE A 330 18.76 8.61 20.52
N GLY A 331 18.71 8.53 19.18
CA GLY A 331 19.78 8.97 18.30
C GLY A 331 20.84 7.91 18.04
N THR A 332 21.90 8.32 17.34
CA THR A 332 23.02 7.47 16.94
C THR A 332 24.25 7.59 17.84
N THR A 333 24.15 8.36 18.94
CA THR A 333 25.24 8.55 19.89
C THR A 333 25.43 7.30 20.74
N GLY A 334 26.52 6.57 20.51
CA GLY A 334 26.85 5.35 21.26
C GLY A 334 27.27 4.20 20.35
N LYS A 335 27.84 3.15 20.95
CA LYS A 335 28.20 1.91 20.26
C LYS A 335 27.02 0.94 20.33
N GLY A 336 26.66 0.35 19.19
CA GLY A 336 25.67 -0.72 19.11
C GLY A 336 24.82 -0.66 17.85
N PRO A 337 23.91 -1.64 17.66
CA PRO A 337 23.02 -1.70 16.51
C PRO A 337 22.10 -0.50 16.42
N ARG A 338 21.83 -0.05 15.19
CA ARG A 338 20.85 1.01 14.89
C ARG A 338 19.45 0.42 14.77
N ILE A 339 18.47 1.12 15.33
CA ILE A 339 17.05 0.76 15.30
C ILE A 339 16.29 1.95 14.72
N ILE A 340 15.47 1.74 13.69
CA ILE A 340 14.62 2.79 13.14
C ILE A 340 13.39 2.94 14.04
N THR A 341 13.35 4.01 14.83
CA THR A 341 12.32 4.27 15.85
C THR A 341 11.57 5.59 15.63
N PHE A 342 12.14 6.49 14.82
CA PHE A 342 11.73 7.89 14.70
C PHE A 342 11.66 8.64 16.04
N ALA A 343 12.28 8.13 17.11
CA ALA A 343 12.24 8.73 18.44
C ALA A 343 12.77 10.18 18.49
N PRO A 344 13.81 10.58 17.72
CA PRO A 344 14.20 11.99 17.67
C PRO A 344 13.07 12.93 17.21
N ILE A 345 12.15 12.45 16.38
CA ILE A 345 11.02 13.23 15.86
C ILE A 345 9.78 13.07 16.74
N LEU A 346 9.47 11.85 17.15
CA LEU A 346 8.25 11.54 17.89
C LEU A 346 8.33 11.83 19.39
N GLN A 347 9.53 11.76 19.98
CA GLN A 347 9.76 11.95 21.42
C GLN A 347 10.56 13.21 21.71
N ALA A 348 11.67 13.43 20.99
CA ALA A 348 12.48 14.63 21.16
C ALA A 348 11.96 15.84 20.36
N GLU A 349 10.96 15.64 19.50
CA GLU A 349 10.22 16.69 18.80
C GLU A 349 11.12 17.67 18.02
N ILE A 350 12.21 17.18 17.43
CA ILE A 350 13.11 18.01 16.59
C ILE A 350 12.38 18.59 15.37
N LEU A 351 11.27 17.96 14.97
CA LEU A 351 10.35 18.41 13.94
C LEU A 351 8.90 18.12 14.38
N PRO A 352 7.95 19.03 14.18
CA PRO A 352 6.56 18.87 14.61
C PRO A 352 5.73 17.99 13.64
N LEU A 353 6.28 16.85 13.20
CA LEU A 353 5.66 15.96 12.22
C LEU A 353 4.30 15.44 12.70
N ASN A 354 4.21 14.94 13.93
CA ASN A 354 2.96 14.33 14.40
C ASN A 354 1.80 15.34 14.47
N GLU A 355 2.08 16.55 14.95
CA GLU A 355 1.08 17.63 14.98
C GLU A 355 0.62 18.03 13.59
N LEU A 356 1.55 18.08 12.63
CA LEU A 356 1.21 18.31 11.22
C LEU A 356 0.28 17.21 10.69
N LEU A 357 0.57 15.94 10.97
CA LEU A 357 -0.26 14.81 10.55
C LEU A 357 -1.67 14.87 11.13
N LEU A 358 -1.82 15.21 12.41
CA LEU A 358 -3.15 15.38 13.03
C LEU A 358 -3.99 16.45 12.32
N ILE A 359 -3.36 17.58 11.96
CA ILE A 359 -4.05 18.66 11.22
C ILE A 359 -4.41 18.21 9.81
N LEU A 360 -3.52 17.51 9.11
CA LEU A 360 -3.76 17.02 7.76
C LEU A 360 -4.86 15.96 7.72
N LEU A 361 -4.90 15.05 8.69
CA LEU A 361 -5.97 14.05 8.83
C LEU A 361 -7.32 14.74 9.08
N ASP A 362 -7.40 15.66 10.05
CA ASP A 362 -8.64 16.41 10.33
C ASP A 362 -9.11 17.23 9.12
N LEU A 363 -8.19 17.90 8.42
CA LEU A 363 -8.49 18.67 7.22
C LEU A 363 -9.04 17.79 6.10
N SER A 364 -8.42 16.63 5.91
CA SER A 364 -8.81 15.67 4.87
C SER A 364 -10.14 15.02 5.21
N GLU A 365 -10.39 14.61 6.46
CA GLU A 365 -11.70 14.10 6.89
C GLU A 365 -12.82 15.10 6.62
N LYS A 366 -12.61 16.38 6.99
CA LYS A 366 -13.61 17.44 6.77
C LYS A 366 -13.88 17.70 5.29
N THR A 367 -12.86 17.55 4.45
CA THR A 367 -12.98 17.76 3.00
C THR A 367 -13.73 16.61 2.33
N TYR A 368 -13.48 15.37 2.77
CA TYR A 368 -14.10 14.17 2.18
C TYR A 368 -15.42 13.74 2.82
N GLY A 369 -15.70 14.16 4.06
CA GLY A 369 -16.87 13.69 4.81
C GLY A 369 -16.78 12.24 5.32
N HIS A 370 -15.60 11.61 5.18
CA HIS A 370 -15.32 10.23 5.58
C HIS A 370 -14.00 10.15 6.34
N LYS A 371 -13.74 9.00 6.98
CA LYS A 371 -12.39 8.67 7.46
C LYS A 371 -11.45 8.57 6.26
N VAL A 372 -10.18 8.86 6.46
CA VAL A 372 -9.22 9.02 5.36
C VAL A 372 -7.88 8.37 5.68
N GLU A 373 -7.17 8.04 4.62
CA GLU A 373 -5.76 7.72 4.64
C GLU A 373 -5.00 8.74 3.79
N ILE A 374 -3.82 9.13 4.25
CA ILE A 374 -2.90 10.06 3.59
C ILE A 374 -1.56 9.36 3.40
N GLU A 375 -1.04 9.37 2.18
CA GLU A 375 0.35 9.03 1.90
C GLU A 375 1.20 10.29 1.84
N PHE A 376 2.38 10.26 2.45
CA PHE A 376 3.28 11.40 2.47
C PHE A 376 4.75 11.00 2.43
N ALA A 377 5.59 11.97 2.11
CA ALA A 377 7.03 11.90 2.28
C ALA A 377 7.55 13.21 2.85
N MET A 378 8.62 13.14 3.65
CA MET A 378 9.24 14.29 4.26
C MET A 378 10.75 14.24 4.06
N THR A 379 11.31 15.38 3.64
CA THR A 379 12.75 15.60 3.51
C THR A 379 13.18 16.72 4.42
N PHE A 380 14.32 16.55 5.07
CA PHE A 380 14.96 17.59 5.86
C PHE A 380 16.45 17.29 5.94
N ASP A 381 17.26 18.34 5.85
CA ASP A 381 18.70 18.27 6.09
C ASP A 381 19.09 19.48 6.93
N PRO A 382 19.22 19.31 8.26
CA PRO A 382 19.57 20.39 9.17
C PRO A 382 20.91 21.06 8.84
N ARG A 383 21.80 20.39 8.09
CA ARG A 383 23.12 20.94 7.70
C ARG A 383 23.05 21.84 6.47
N SER A 384 22.08 21.62 5.60
CA SER A 384 21.94 22.37 4.34
C SER A 384 21.36 23.78 4.50
N GLY A 385 20.75 24.08 5.65
CA GLY A 385 19.98 25.31 5.87
C GLY A 385 18.69 25.38 5.04
N ARG A 386 18.32 24.33 4.29
CA ARG A 386 17.06 24.28 3.54
C ARG A 386 15.90 23.97 4.50
N PRO A 387 14.74 24.62 4.33
CA PRO A 387 13.58 24.29 5.14
C PRO A 387 13.16 22.83 4.89
N PRO A 388 12.71 22.11 5.93
CA PRO A 388 12.04 20.83 5.76
C PRO A 388 10.90 20.93 4.75
N ARG A 389 10.69 19.87 3.97
CA ARG A 389 9.62 19.77 2.99
C ARG A 389 8.76 18.56 3.28
N PHE A 390 7.45 18.77 3.41
CA PHE A 390 6.43 17.74 3.52
C PHE A 390 5.66 17.67 2.18
N GLY A 391 5.81 16.54 1.49
CA GLY A 391 5.07 16.24 0.28
C GLY A 391 3.82 15.41 0.57
N PHE A 392 2.66 15.97 0.27
CA PHE A 392 1.38 15.28 0.33
C PHE A 392 1.17 14.47 -0.96
N LEU A 393 1.30 13.14 -0.90
CA LEU A 393 1.42 12.27 -2.08
C LEU A 393 0.10 11.67 -2.54
N GLN A 394 -0.81 11.37 -1.62
CA GLN A 394 -2.12 10.80 -1.92
C GLN A 394 -3.05 11.02 -0.73
N VAL A 395 -4.35 11.12 -1.00
CA VAL A 395 -5.42 11.00 -0.01
C VAL A 395 -6.50 10.09 -0.55
N ARG A 396 -7.02 9.20 0.29
CA ARG A 396 -8.09 8.26 -0.08
C ARG A 396 -9.10 8.12 1.06
N PRO A 397 -10.41 8.03 0.77
CA PRO A 397 -11.42 7.74 1.78
C PRO A 397 -11.30 6.29 2.27
N LEU A 398 -11.50 6.07 3.57
CA LEU A 398 -11.60 4.76 4.20
C LEU A 398 -13.06 4.34 4.26
N GLN A 399 -13.37 3.16 3.72
CA GLN A 399 -14.71 2.60 3.79
C GLN A 399 -14.90 1.88 5.13
N ILE A 400 -15.68 2.48 6.02
CA ILE A 400 -16.07 1.86 7.29
C ILE A 400 -17.53 1.40 7.13
N SER A 401 -17.77 0.10 7.24
CA SER A 401 -19.12 -0.45 7.15
C SER A 401 -20.02 0.15 8.26
N ALA A 402 -21.18 0.64 7.83
CA ALA A 402 -22.17 1.28 8.71
C ALA A 402 -23.04 0.25 9.45
N GLU A 403 -23.03 -1.02 9.03
CA GLU A 403 -23.86 -2.06 9.62
C GLU A 403 -23.64 -2.14 11.14
N SER A 404 -24.69 -2.55 11.87
CA SER A 404 -24.61 -2.77 13.31
C SER A 404 -24.87 -4.24 13.58
N VAL A 405 -23.79 -5.01 13.70
CA VAL A 405 -23.86 -6.38 14.21
C VAL A 405 -23.53 -6.31 15.68
N LYS A 406 -24.37 -6.94 16.52
CA LYS A 406 -24.04 -7.16 17.93
C LYS A 406 -23.65 -8.61 18.11
N ILE A 407 -22.48 -8.81 18.71
CA ILE A 407 -21.99 -10.09 19.19
C ILE A 407 -21.88 -9.96 20.70
N GLU A 408 -22.55 -10.86 21.42
CA GLU A 408 -22.39 -10.97 22.87
C GLU A 408 -21.18 -11.88 23.19
N LYS A 409 -20.51 -11.66 24.32
CA LYS A 409 -19.27 -12.40 24.65
C LYS A 409 -19.51 -13.90 24.81
N GLU A 410 -20.71 -14.28 25.25
CA GLU A 410 -21.13 -15.67 25.40
C GLU A 410 -21.18 -16.40 24.05
N GLU A 411 -21.42 -15.68 22.94
CA GLU A 411 -21.42 -16.26 21.59
C GLU A 411 -20.02 -16.73 21.17
N LEU A 412 -18.95 -16.10 21.67
CA LEU A 412 -17.56 -16.43 21.31
C LEU A 412 -17.11 -17.80 21.86
N LYS A 413 -17.81 -18.33 22.87
CA LYS A 413 -17.47 -19.59 23.56
C LYS A 413 -18.50 -20.70 23.31
N HIS A 414 -19.41 -20.49 22.36
CA HIS A 414 -20.47 -21.46 22.09
C HIS A 414 -19.89 -22.75 21.46
N SER A 415 -20.49 -23.91 21.74
CA SER A 415 -20.00 -25.21 21.27
C SER A 415 -20.00 -25.39 19.74
N THR A 416 -20.80 -24.58 19.04
CA THR A 416 -20.90 -24.56 17.58
C THR A 416 -19.93 -23.59 16.92
N VAL A 417 -19.04 -22.94 17.68
CA VAL A 417 -18.00 -22.05 17.15
C VAL A 417 -16.94 -22.88 16.45
N LEU A 418 -16.57 -22.46 15.24
CA LEU A 418 -15.39 -22.93 14.51
C LEU A 418 -14.18 -22.05 14.85
N VAL A 419 -14.36 -20.72 14.78
CA VAL A 419 -13.33 -19.72 15.10
C VAL A 419 -14.01 -18.53 15.78
N ALA A 420 -13.39 -17.98 16.82
CA ALA A 420 -13.76 -16.70 17.41
C ALA A 420 -12.52 -15.82 17.57
N SER A 421 -12.68 -14.50 17.49
CA SER A 421 -11.58 -13.56 17.69
C SER A 421 -12.10 -12.23 18.23
N GLU A 422 -11.28 -11.58 19.06
CA GLU A 422 -11.47 -10.18 19.51
C GLU A 422 -10.62 -9.19 18.70
N ARG A 423 -10.05 -9.65 17.58
CA ARG A 423 -9.23 -8.86 16.64
C ARG A 423 -9.70 -9.17 15.21
N VAL A 424 -10.75 -8.49 14.77
CA VAL A 424 -11.37 -8.72 13.46
C VAL A 424 -11.54 -7.45 12.62
N LEU A 425 -11.67 -7.64 11.30
CA LEU A 425 -12.07 -6.61 10.34
C LEU A 425 -13.28 -7.02 9.53
N GLY A 426 -13.89 -5.98 8.96
CA GLY A 426 -15.20 -6.06 8.36
C GLY A 426 -16.26 -5.82 9.42
N ASN A 427 -17.49 -5.68 8.97
CA ASN A 427 -18.63 -5.55 9.86
C ASN A 427 -19.86 -5.97 9.09
N GLY A 428 -20.55 -7.00 9.58
CA GLY A 428 -21.69 -7.62 8.90
C GLY A 428 -21.83 -9.10 9.23
N THR A 429 -22.72 -9.77 8.49
CA THR A 429 -22.96 -11.21 8.61
C THR A 429 -22.86 -11.88 7.26
N LEU A 430 -22.30 -13.10 7.22
CA LEU A 430 -22.17 -13.88 5.99
C LEU A 430 -22.61 -15.32 6.24
N ASN A 431 -23.38 -15.89 5.30
CA ASN A 431 -23.94 -17.24 5.41
C ASN A 431 -23.89 -17.99 4.07
N THR A 432 -22.86 -17.75 3.26
CA THR A 432 -22.71 -18.30 1.90
C THR A 432 -21.44 -19.14 1.70
N ILE A 433 -20.60 -19.28 2.72
CA ILE A 433 -19.33 -20.00 2.59
C ILE A 433 -19.54 -21.48 2.90
N GLU A 434 -19.36 -22.35 1.90
CA GLU A 434 -19.40 -23.80 2.04
C GLU A 434 -18.02 -24.46 1.86
N ASP A 435 -17.02 -23.68 1.47
CA ASP A 435 -15.66 -24.15 1.19
C ASP A 435 -14.68 -23.57 2.20
N VAL A 436 -13.86 -24.43 2.80
CA VAL A 436 -12.78 -24.02 3.71
C VAL A 436 -11.46 -24.54 3.17
N VAL A 437 -10.51 -23.62 2.98
CA VAL A 437 -9.13 -23.90 2.60
C VAL A 437 -8.25 -23.55 3.78
N TYR A 438 -7.51 -24.52 4.31
CA TYR A 438 -6.65 -24.29 5.47
C TYR A 438 -5.28 -24.93 5.32
N LEU A 439 -4.27 -24.29 5.92
CA LEU A 439 -2.94 -24.84 6.06
C LEU A 439 -2.94 -25.95 7.11
N LYS A 440 -2.26 -27.06 6.82
CA LYS A 440 -2.04 -28.17 7.76
C LYS A 440 -1.06 -27.71 8.85
N PRO A 441 -1.46 -27.67 10.14
CA PRO A 441 -0.59 -27.22 11.22
C PRO A 441 0.74 -28.00 11.31
N ASP A 442 0.68 -29.33 11.18
CA ASP A 442 1.83 -30.21 11.41
C ASP A 442 2.90 -30.17 10.30
N ASN A 443 2.55 -29.68 9.11
CA ASN A 443 3.42 -29.70 7.92
C ASN A 443 3.95 -28.32 7.53
N PHE A 444 3.61 -27.25 8.26
CA PHE A 444 3.97 -25.89 7.87
C PHE A 444 5.23 -25.38 8.58
N ASP A 445 6.15 -24.86 7.77
CA ASP A 445 7.36 -24.14 8.18
C ASP A 445 7.51 -22.93 7.24
N LEU A 446 7.92 -21.77 7.76
CA LEU A 446 8.07 -20.52 7.00
C LEU A 446 8.98 -20.67 5.78
N LYS A 447 9.93 -21.61 5.81
CA LYS A 447 10.79 -21.89 4.64
C LYS A 447 10.00 -22.35 3.40
N TYR A 448 8.77 -22.84 3.58
CA TYR A 448 7.88 -23.28 2.52
C TYR A 448 6.83 -22.23 2.13
N SER A 449 6.89 -21.01 2.67
CA SER A 449 5.91 -19.95 2.45
C SER A 449 5.59 -19.69 0.97
N ARG A 450 6.61 -19.67 0.10
CA ARG A 450 6.44 -19.52 -1.35
C ARG A 450 5.76 -20.72 -2.02
N ALA A 451 6.07 -21.94 -1.57
CA ALA A 451 5.42 -23.15 -2.08
C ALA A 451 3.93 -23.15 -1.70
N VAL A 452 3.63 -22.78 -0.45
CA VAL A 452 2.25 -22.59 0.02
C VAL A 452 1.52 -21.54 -0.80
N ALA A 453 2.14 -20.39 -1.10
CA ALA A 453 1.51 -19.35 -1.93
C ALA A 453 1.10 -19.88 -3.32
N ALA A 454 1.92 -20.74 -3.93
CA ALA A 454 1.62 -21.38 -5.21
C ALA A 454 0.47 -22.39 -5.11
N GLU A 455 0.39 -23.19 -4.03
CA GLU A 455 -0.73 -24.10 -3.80
C GLU A 455 -2.05 -23.34 -3.58
N ILE A 456 -1.99 -22.22 -2.82
CA ILE A 456 -3.15 -21.34 -2.58
C ILE A 456 -3.64 -20.78 -3.91
N GLU A 457 -2.73 -20.29 -4.77
CA GLU A 457 -3.09 -19.77 -6.08
C GLU A 457 -3.83 -20.80 -6.93
N ALA A 458 -3.35 -22.06 -6.95
CA ALA A 458 -3.97 -23.13 -7.72
C ALA A 458 -5.41 -23.42 -7.24
N LEU A 459 -5.61 -23.50 -5.92
CA LEU A 459 -6.94 -23.71 -5.33
C LEU A 459 -7.86 -22.50 -5.55
N ASN A 460 -7.37 -21.30 -5.32
CA ASN A 460 -8.12 -20.06 -5.53
C ASN A 460 -8.59 -19.95 -6.99
N ARG A 461 -7.73 -20.24 -7.96
CA ARG A 461 -8.08 -20.21 -9.38
C ARG A 461 -9.22 -21.17 -9.70
N ARG A 462 -9.17 -22.39 -9.14
CA ARG A 462 -10.23 -23.39 -9.32
C ARG A 462 -11.55 -22.93 -8.69
N LEU A 463 -11.54 -22.52 -7.42
CA LEU A 463 -12.73 -22.08 -6.71
C LEU A 463 -13.36 -20.83 -7.32
N MET A 464 -12.55 -19.86 -7.76
CA MET A 464 -13.05 -18.70 -8.52
C MET A 464 -13.65 -19.10 -9.87
N GLY A 465 -13.07 -20.08 -10.56
CA GLY A 465 -13.63 -20.63 -11.80
C GLY A 465 -14.99 -21.31 -11.60
N GLU A 466 -15.18 -21.96 -10.45
CA GLU A 466 -16.43 -22.58 -10.02
C GLU A 466 -17.43 -21.58 -9.39
N GLY A 467 -17.03 -20.31 -9.17
CA GLY A 467 -17.86 -19.30 -8.53
C GLY A 467 -18.12 -19.56 -7.03
N ARG A 468 -17.20 -20.27 -6.36
CA ARG A 468 -17.36 -20.73 -4.98
C ARG A 468 -16.54 -19.86 -4.01
N PRO A 469 -17.18 -19.01 -3.20
CA PRO A 469 -16.48 -18.25 -2.17
C PRO A 469 -16.03 -19.18 -1.04
N TYR A 470 -14.86 -18.90 -0.46
CA TYR A 470 -14.30 -19.77 0.58
C TYR A 470 -13.75 -19.01 1.79
N LEU A 471 -13.59 -19.74 2.89
CA LEU A 471 -12.84 -19.33 4.08
C LEU A 471 -11.38 -19.78 3.93
N LEU A 472 -10.44 -18.86 4.05
CA LEU A 472 -9.00 -19.17 4.05
C LEU A 472 -8.45 -19.12 5.48
N ILE A 473 -7.74 -20.16 5.92
CA ILE A 473 -7.11 -20.22 7.25
C ILE A 473 -5.62 -20.51 7.08
N GLY A 474 -4.75 -19.70 7.70
CA GLY A 474 -3.31 -19.92 7.59
C GLY A 474 -2.49 -19.27 8.69
N PHE A 475 -1.17 -19.48 8.59
CA PHE A 475 -0.21 -19.12 9.62
C PHE A 475 0.73 -17.99 9.15
N GLY A 476 1.03 -17.06 10.06
CA GLY A 476 1.88 -15.91 9.78
C GLY A 476 1.19 -14.84 8.96
N ARG A 477 1.94 -13.81 8.57
CA ARG A 477 1.44 -12.63 7.87
C ARG A 477 1.06 -12.90 6.42
N TRP A 478 -0.16 -12.58 6.02
CA TRP A 478 -0.56 -12.61 4.61
C TRP A 478 0.00 -11.42 3.82
N GLY A 479 0.58 -11.71 2.65
CA GLY A 479 1.04 -10.68 1.69
C GLY A 479 2.23 -9.85 2.14
N SER A 480 3.10 -10.45 2.97
CA SER A 480 4.43 -9.87 3.26
C SER A 480 5.42 -10.19 2.14
N SER A 481 6.29 -9.25 1.82
CA SER A 481 7.45 -9.48 0.94
C SER A 481 8.61 -10.21 1.65
N ASP A 482 8.52 -10.39 2.98
CA ASP A 482 9.47 -11.17 3.78
C ASP A 482 8.90 -12.57 4.03
N ASP A 483 9.54 -13.57 3.42
CA ASP A 483 9.16 -14.99 3.51
C ASP A 483 9.21 -15.54 4.95
N TRP A 484 9.91 -14.86 5.86
CA TRP A 484 10.01 -15.23 7.28
C TRP A 484 8.95 -14.58 8.17
N LEU A 485 8.14 -13.66 7.62
CA LEU A 485 7.03 -13.05 8.33
C LEU A 485 5.70 -13.75 8.03
N GLY A 486 5.61 -14.52 6.95
CA GLY A 486 4.39 -15.24 6.62
C GLY A 486 4.35 -15.73 5.18
N ILE A 487 3.16 -15.72 4.59
CA ILE A 487 2.92 -16.28 3.27
C ILE A 487 2.87 -15.12 2.25
N PRO A 488 3.81 -15.06 1.28
CA PRO A 488 3.96 -13.95 0.36
C PRO A 488 2.93 -14.01 -0.78
N VAL A 489 1.65 -14.15 -0.44
CA VAL A 489 0.57 -14.10 -1.43
C VAL A 489 0.35 -12.68 -1.91
N ASN A 490 0.22 -12.48 -3.21
CA ASN A 490 -0.38 -11.27 -3.74
C ASN A 490 -1.91 -11.43 -3.80
N TRP A 491 -2.63 -10.31 -3.90
CA TRP A 491 -4.08 -10.30 -3.76
C TRP A 491 -4.80 -11.25 -4.73
N SER A 492 -4.35 -11.30 -5.98
CA SER A 492 -4.89 -12.17 -7.03
C SER A 492 -4.90 -13.66 -6.64
N GLN A 493 -3.96 -14.09 -5.80
CA GLN A 493 -3.84 -15.48 -5.36
C GLN A 493 -4.87 -15.86 -4.30
N ILE A 494 -5.53 -14.89 -3.65
CA ILE A 494 -6.53 -15.13 -2.60
C ILE A 494 -7.87 -14.44 -2.88
N ALA A 495 -8.06 -13.92 -4.10
CA ALA A 495 -9.16 -13.04 -4.44
C ALA A 495 -10.56 -13.67 -4.31
N GLY A 496 -10.67 -15.01 -4.31
CA GLY A 496 -11.92 -15.74 -4.09
C GLY A 496 -12.32 -15.92 -2.62
N ALA A 497 -11.42 -15.62 -1.68
CA ALA A 497 -11.74 -15.69 -0.26
C ALA A 497 -12.78 -14.61 0.12
N LYS A 498 -13.74 -14.96 0.97
CA LYS A 498 -14.69 -14.00 1.58
C LYS A 498 -14.51 -13.85 3.08
N ALA A 499 -13.74 -14.76 3.67
CA ALA A 499 -13.22 -14.62 5.01
C ALA A 499 -11.81 -15.19 5.09
N ILE A 500 -10.95 -14.56 5.88
CA ILE A 500 -9.56 -14.97 6.09
C ILE A 500 -9.31 -15.04 7.59
N VAL A 501 -8.66 -16.10 8.04
CA VAL A 501 -8.19 -16.29 9.41
C VAL A 501 -6.67 -16.36 9.38
N GLU A 502 -6.05 -15.38 10.03
CA GLU A 502 -4.62 -15.29 10.22
C GLU A 502 -4.27 -15.76 11.64
N CYS A 503 -3.40 -16.78 11.73
CA CYS A 503 -3.00 -17.38 13.00
C CYS A 503 -1.50 -17.27 13.23
N THR A 504 -1.05 -17.19 14.49
CA THR A 504 0.37 -17.35 14.83
C THR A 504 0.67 -18.78 15.30
N LEU A 505 1.90 -19.24 15.04
CA LEU A 505 2.45 -20.47 15.64
C LEU A 505 3.14 -20.18 16.98
N PRO A 506 3.37 -21.18 17.86
CA PRO A 506 3.99 -20.97 19.17
C PRO A 506 5.33 -20.23 19.13
N GLU A 507 6.12 -20.47 18.08
CA GLU A 507 7.45 -19.89 17.88
C GLU A 507 7.44 -18.54 17.14
N MET A 508 6.27 -18.06 16.72
CA MET A 508 6.09 -16.81 15.97
C MET A 508 5.66 -15.66 16.88
N SER A 509 6.54 -14.68 17.08
CA SER A 509 6.16 -13.34 17.58
C SER A 509 6.02 -12.35 16.42
N ILE A 510 5.17 -12.68 15.45
CA ILE A 510 4.98 -11.87 14.25
C ILE A 510 3.74 -11.00 14.42
N ASP A 511 3.88 -9.70 14.16
CA ASP A 511 2.74 -8.80 14.06
C ASP A 511 1.85 -9.21 12.88
N LEU A 512 0.58 -9.44 13.19
CA LEU A 512 -0.50 -9.70 12.25
C LEU A 512 -0.54 -8.61 11.17
N SER A 513 -1.03 -8.95 9.97
CA SER A 513 -0.94 -8.08 8.79
C SER A 513 -1.32 -6.62 9.09
N GLN A 514 -0.53 -5.66 8.59
CA GLN A 514 -0.85 -4.21 8.61
C GLN A 514 -0.51 -3.49 7.27
N GLY A 515 -0.24 -4.25 6.19
CA GLY A 515 0.20 -3.70 4.89
C GLY A 515 -0.86 -2.85 4.21
N ALA A 516 -0.52 -1.61 3.86
CA ALA A 516 -1.52 -0.59 3.49
C ALA A 516 -2.49 -1.05 2.39
N HIS A 517 -1.97 -1.59 1.28
CA HIS A 517 -2.81 -2.06 0.17
C HIS A 517 -3.59 -3.32 0.49
N PHE A 518 -3.02 -4.23 1.27
CA PHE A 518 -3.69 -5.46 1.70
C PHE A 518 -4.95 -5.14 2.53
N PHE A 519 -4.86 -4.18 3.47
CA PHE A 519 -6.01 -3.73 4.26
C PHE A 519 -7.10 -3.06 3.45
N HIS A 520 -6.71 -2.22 2.48
CA HIS A 520 -7.68 -1.61 1.57
C HIS A 520 -8.46 -2.68 0.81
N ASN A 521 -7.78 -3.69 0.28
CA ASN A 521 -8.44 -4.74 -0.47
C ASN A 521 -9.41 -5.55 0.40
N ILE A 522 -9.02 -5.90 1.63
CA ILE A 522 -9.91 -6.55 2.62
C ILE A 522 -11.15 -5.70 2.86
N SER A 523 -10.96 -4.42 3.19
CA SER A 523 -12.06 -3.52 3.55
C SER A 523 -13.00 -3.24 2.37
N ASN A 524 -12.46 -3.05 1.18
CA ASN A 524 -13.21 -2.62 -0.01
C ASN A 524 -13.99 -3.78 -0.65
N LEU A 525 -13.44 -4.99 -0.62
CA LEU A 525 -14.10 -6.19 -1.15
C LEU A 525 -14.99 -6.90 -0.13
N GLY A 526 -15.14 -6.30 1.06
CA GLY A 526 -16.00 -6.80 2.13
C GLY A 526 -15.54 -8.14 2.68
N ILE A 527 -14.23 -8.41 2.68
CA ILE A 527 -13.68 -9.63 3.25
C ILE A 527 -13.66 -9.50 4.76
N TYR A 528 -14.15 -10.53 5.44
CA TYR A 528 -14.03 -10.63 6.89
C TYR A 528 -12.66 -11.16 7.28
N TYR A 529 -11.93 -10.43 8.11
CA TYR A 529 -10.58 -10.81 8.52
C TYR A 529 -10.56 -11.12 10.01
N PHE A 530 -10.00 -12.25 10.39
CA PHE A 530 -9.87 -12.69 11.77
C PHE A 530 -8.41 -12.87 12.09
N SER A 531 -7.97 -12.32 13.21
CA SER A 531 -6.61 -12.52 13.70
C SER A 531 -6.65 -13.30 15.01
N LEU A 532 -5.88 -14.39 15.09
CA LEU A 532 -5.73 -15.19 16.31
C LEU A 532 -4.27 -15.38 16.65
N GLU A 533 -3.88 -15.06 17.87
CA GLU A 533 -2.59 -15.47 18.40
C GLU A 533 -2.67 -16.89 18.98
N TYR A 534 -1.59 -17.66 18.91
CA TYR A 534 -1.53 -19.01 19.49
C TYR A 534 -1.93 -19.03 20.98
N SER A 535 -1.61 -17.96 21.72
CA SER A 535 -1.91 -17.80 23.14
C SER A 535 -3.29 -17.21 23.43
N ASP A 536 -4.12 -16.95 22.42
CA ASP A 536 -5.46 -16.40 22.64
C ASP A 536 -6.38 -17.41 23.34
N GLU A 537 -7.40 -16.88 24.01
CA GLU A 537 -8.43 -17.69 24.68
C GLU A 537 -9.25 -18.52 23.69
N TYR A 538 -9.35 -18.05 22.44
CA TYR A 538 -10.12 -18.68 21.38
C TYR A 538 -9.19 -19.48 20.46
N GLN A 539 -9.60 -20.68 20.09
CA GLN A 539 -8.86 -21.54 19.18
C GLN A 539 -9.74 -21.98 18.01
N ILE A 540 -9.09 -22.41 16.94
CA ILE A 540 -9.75 -23.04 15.81
C ILE A 540 -10.08 -24.49 16.18
N ASP A 541 -11.30 -24.93 15.90
CA ASP A 541 -11.68 -26.33 16.04
C ASP A 541 -11.11 -27.18 14.89
N TRP A 542 -9.82 -27.51 15.00
CA TRP A 542 -9.08 -28.33 14.03
C TRP A 542 -9.65 -29.75 13.92
N GLU A 543 -10.07 -30.35 15.04
CA GLU A 543 -10.66 -31.71 15.05
C GLU A 543 -11.93 -31.75 14.21
N TRP A 544 -12.78 -30.73 14.31
CA TRP A 544 -13.98 -30.63 13.49
C TRP A 544 -13.64 -30.49 12.01
N LEU A 545 -12.66 -29.65 11.64
CA LEU A 545 -12.21 -29.49 10.24
C LEU A 545 -11.65 -30.78 9.67
N ASP A 546 -10.77 -31.46 10.40
CA ASP A 546 -10.12 -32.70 9.95
C ASP A 546 -11.11 -33.88 9.87
N SER A 547 -12.24 -33.82 10.56
CA SER A 547 -13.32 -34.79 10.44
C SER A 547 -14.24 -34.58 9.22
N ARG A 548 -14.10 -33.47 8.47
CA ARG A 548 -14.91 -33.20 7.27
C ARG A 548 -14.39 -33.97 6.06
N GLN A 549 -15.26 -34.11 5.05
CA GLN A 549 -14.86 -34.71 3.79
C GLN A 549 -13.90 -33.77 3.03
N VAL A 550 -12.72 -34.29 2.72
CA VAL A 550 -11.71 -33.59 1.93
C VAL A 550 -12.14 -33.59 0.46
N ALA A 551 -12.28 -32.39 -0.12
CA ALA A 551 -12.59 -32.18 -1.52
C ALA A 551 -11.31 -32.14 -2.38
N ALA A 552 -10.23 -31.57 -1.84
CA ALA A 552 -8.89 -31.62 -2.43
C ALA A 552 -7.82 -31.53 -1.34
N GLU A 553 -6.68 -32.16 -1.56
CA GLU A 553 -5.53 -32.12 -0.66
C GLU A 553 -4.25 -31.88 -1.45
N ALA A 554 -3.45 -30.93 -0.99
CA ALA A 554 -2.11 -30.63 -1.51
C ALA A 554 -1.06 -30.97 -0.44
N GLU A 555 0.21 -30.57 -0.63
CA GLU A 555 1.26 -30.88 0.33
C GLU A 555 1.01 -30.15 1.66
N PHE A 556 0.71 -28.85 1.59
CA PHE A 556 0.53 -27.97 2.75
C PHE A 556 -0.92 -27.59 3.01
N LEU A 557 -1.82 -27.73 2.03
CA LEU A 557 -3.22 -27.30 2.13
C LEU A 557 -4.21 -28.46 2.16
N LYS A 558 -5.32 -28.25 2.87
CA LYS A 558 -6.55 -29.03 2.74
C LYS A 558 -7.69 -28.12 2.28
N HIS A 559 -8.50 -28.62 1.36
CA HIS A 559 -9.78 -28.04 0.97
C HIS A 559 -10.90 -28.98 1.39
N VAL A 560 -11.79 -28.50 2.26
CA VAL A 560 -12.99 -29.23 2.67
C VAL A 560 -14.24 -28.51 2.16
N HIS A 561 -15.23 -29.29 1.75
CA HIS A 561 -16.55 -28.81 1.37
C HIS A 561 -17.57 -29.22 2.42
N LEU A 562 -18.38 -28.26 2.84
CA LEU A 562 -19.35 -28.39 3.91
C LEU A 562 -20.74 -28.66 3.34
N ALA A 563 -21.56 -29.44 4.07
CA ALA A 563 -22.94 -29.72 3.68
C ALA A 563 -23.89 -28.52 3.89
N SER A 564 -23.48 -27.58 4.74
CA SER A 564 -24.21 -26.35 5.05
C SER A 564 -23.22 -25.19 5.11
N PRO A 565 -23.64 -23.97 4.74
CA PRO A 565 -22.76 -22.82 4.79
C PRO A 565 -22.45 -22.40 6.23
N LEU A 566 -21.21 -21.98 6.46
CA LEU A 566 -20.77 -21.35 7.70
C LEU A 566 -21.55 -20.05 7.94
N LYS A 567 -21.82 -19.76 9.21
CA LYS A 567 -22.43 -18.48 9.62
C LYS A 567 -21.38 -17.61 10.30
N LEU A 568 -21.04 -16.49 9.68
CA LEU A 568 -20.11 -15.51 10.19
C LEU A 568 -20.88 -14.30 10.73
N LYS A 569 -20.45 -13.81 11.89
CA LYS A 569 -20.83 -12.50 12.44
C LYS A 569 -19.57 -11.73 12.77
N VAL A 570 -19.48 -10.48 12.33
CA VAL A 570 -18.34 -9.61 12.61
C VAL A 570 -18.83 -8.23 13.07
N ASP A 571 -18.39 -7.83 14.26
CA ASP A 571 -18.55 -6.49 14.84
C ASP A 571 -17.16 -5.84 14.92
N GLY A 572 -16.70 -5.29 13.80
CA GLY A 572 -15.40 -4.60 13.71
C GLY A 572 -15.32 -3.33 14.58
N LYS A 573 -16.44 -2.78 15.06
CA LYS A 573 -16.43 -1.63 15.98
C LYS A 573 -15.98 -2.03 17.39
N ARG A 574 -16.32 -3.25 17.80
CA ARG A 574 -15.90 -3.84 19.08
C ARG A 574 -14.73 -4.83 18.95
N GLY A 575 -14.29 -5.11 17.72
CA GLY A 575 -13.25 -6.09 17.42
C GLY A 575 -13.70 -7.54 17.55
N MET A 576 -14.99 -7.81 17.79
CA MET A 576 -15.46 -9.18 18.02
C MET A 576 -15.93 -9.82 16.72
N GLY A 577 -15.55 -11.07 16.48
CA GLY A 577 -16.08 -11.87 15.39
C GLY A 577 -16.18 -13.34 15.76
N VAL A 578 -17.16 -14.01 15.15
CA VAL A 578 -17.41 -15.44 15.34
C VAL A 578 -17.81 -16.10 14.01
N ILE A 579 -17.25 -17.27 13.77
CA ILE A 579 -17.59 -18.19 12.67
C ILE A 579 -18.23 -19.42 13.31
N PHE A 580 -19.49 -19.69 13.00
CA PHE A 580 -20.20 -20.89 13.42
C PHE A 580 -20.15 -21.96 12.33
N LYS A 581 -20.08 -23.22 12.79
CA LYS A 581 -20.12 -24.46 12.00
C LYS A 581 -21.41 -24.64 11.21
#